data_AF-A0A9D1MAF3-F1
#
_entry.id   AF-A0A9D1MAF3-F1
#
_cell.length_a   1.000
_cell.length_b   1.000
_cell.length_c   1.000
_cell.angle_alpha   90.00
_cell.angle_beta   90.00
_cell.angle_gamma   90.00
#
_symmetry.space_group_name_H-M   'P 1'
#
loop_
_entity.id
_entity.type
_entity.pdbx_description
1 polymer ?
#
loop_
_entity_poly.entity_id
_entity_poly.type
_entity_poly.pdbx_seq_one_letter_code
_entity_poly.pdbx_strand_id
1 'polypeptide(L)'
;CEAQSVWSDNICYRLLEYFVEWMHKYIVKNKYNLYSRKAVQLPVPQFYVVYTGKDAHPEDTVLLSKTNFYGIEGSVEVKVNVLHMSDENNILDQYIKFARISDEQVKEKGRTREAIEAIIRICIENDVLKEFLESRRAEVTEMLDTLFDQEYAVEAYGNEEREEGRREGRREGREEGVLSTLKSMMKSLGLTAEKALSASGIPEDKWKDYLPQLV
;
A
#
# COMPACT_ATOMS: atom_id res chain seq x y z
N CYS A 1 -8.93 -7.78 -12.62
CA CYS A 1 -9.80 -7.16 -11.60
C CYS A 1 -8.96 -7.01 -10.34
N GLU A 2 -9.10 -5.91 -9.63
CA GLU A 2 -8.48 -5.71 -8.30
C GLU A 2 -9.56 -5.25 -7.32
N ALA A 3 -9.39 -5.51 -6.02
CA ALA A 3 -10.29 -5.00 -4.99
C ALA A 3 -9.54 -4.00 -4.10
N GLN A 4 -10.20 -2.90 -3.74
CA GLN A 4 -9.66 -1.85 -2.88
C GLN A 4 -10.65 -1.46 -1.78
N SER A 5 -10.16 -1.37 -0.55
CA SER A 5 -10.87 -0.74 0.59
C SER A 5 -10.47 0.72 0.76
N VAL A 6 -9.22 1.05 0.42
CA VAL A 6 -8.67 2.41 0.36
C VAL A 6 -8.36 2.74 -1.10
N TRP A 7 -8.86 3.89 -1.57
CA TRP A 7 -8.64 4.31 -2.95
C TRP A 7 -7.17 4.66 -3.22
N SER A 8 -6.67 4.24 -4.38
CA SER A 8 -5.33 4.60 -4.85
C SER A 8 -5.37 4.96 -6.34
N ASP A 9 -4.95 6.18 -6.68
CA ASP A 9 -4.88 6.68 -8.06
C ASP A 9 -3.90 5.92 -8.96
N ASN A 10 -2.99 5.13 -8.37
CA ASN A 10 -2.06 4.29 -9.10
C ASN A 10 -2.70 3.01 -9.70
N ILE A 11 -4.01 2.82 -9.53
CA ILE A 11 -4.71 1.61 -9.92
C ILE A 11 -4.67 1.34 -11.44
N CYS A 12 -4.79 2.39 -12.26
CA CYS A 12 -4.70 2.28 -13.72
C CYS A 12 -3.34 1.71 -14.17
N TYR A 13 -2.25 2.23 -13.57
CA TYR A 13 -0.91 1.77 -13.89
C TYR A 13 -0.66 0.31 -13.44
N ARG A 14 -1.09 -0.07 -12.23
CA ARG A 14 -0.92 -1.46 -11.76
C ARG A 14 -1.69 -2.47 -12.62
N LEU A 15 -2.93 -2.13 -13.01
CA LEU A 15 -3.71 -3.01 -13.89
C LEU A 15 -3.08 -3.15 -15.27
N LEU A 16 -2.45 -2.09 -15.80
CA LEU A 16 -1.66 -2.16 -17.02
C LEU A 16 -0.46 -3.11 -16.86
N GLU A 17 0.29 -3.00 -15.76
CA GLU A 17 1.42 -3.88 -15.46
C GLU A 17 0.99 -5.35 -15.40
N TYR A 18 -0.08 -5.65 -14.65
CA TYR A 18 -0.64 -7.02 -14.56
C TYR A 18 -1.05 -7.55 -15.94
N PHE A 19 -1.65 -6.70 -16.78
CA PHE A 19 -2.04 -7.08 -18.12
C PHE A 19 -0.82 -7.37 -19.00
N VAL A 20 0.22 -6.53 -18.96
CA VAL A 20 1.44 -6.73 -19.74
C VAL A 20 2.10 -8.05 -19.37
N GLU A 21 2.23 -8.36 -18.07
CA GLU A 21 2.77 -9.63 -17.61
C GLU A 21 1.94 -10.83 -18.08
N TRP A 22 0.62 -10.74 -17.93
CA TRP A 22 -0.30 -11.79 -18.34
C TRP A 22 -0.24 -12.03 -19.85
N MET A 23 -0.24 -10.96 -20.64
CA MET A 23 -0.14 -11.01 -22.10
C MET A 23 1.16 -11.67 -22.54
N HIS A 24 2.29 -11.32 -21.92
CA HIS A 24 3.56 -11.96 -22.19
C HIS A 24 3.48 -13.48 -21.96
N LYS A 25 2.97 -13.90 -20.78
CA LYS A 25 2.77 -15.32 -20.45
C LYS A 25 1.82 -16.01 -21.45
N TYR A 26 0.74 -15.35 -21.84
CA TYR A 26 -0.25 -15.86 -22.79
C TYR A 26 0.34 -16.06 -24.20
N ILE A 27 1.10 -15.09 -24.70
CA ILE A 27 1.78 -15.15 -26.01
C ILE A 27 2.78 -16.31 -26.04
N VAL A 28 3.61 -16.44 -25.01
CA VAL A 28 4.60 -17.52 -24.88
C VAL A 28 3.92 -18.89 -24.82
N LYS A 29 2.90 -19.03 -23.96
CA LYS A 29 2.16 -20.29 -23.79
C LYS A 29 1.51 -20.76 -25.10
N ASN A 30 0.93 -19.83 -25.86
CA ASN A 30 0.25 -20.13 -27.12
C ASN A 30 1.18 -20.12 -28.35
N LYS A 31 2.50 -19.92 -28.15
CA LYS A 31 3.52 -19.88 -29.22
C LYS A 31 3.19 -18.89 -30.33
N TYR A 32 2.60 -17.75 -29.98
CA TYR A 32 2.27 -16.72 -30.96
C TYR A 32 3.53 -16.03 -31.49
N ASN A 33 3.64 -15.97 -32.81
CA ASN A 33 4.75 -15.29 -33.47
C ASN A 33 4.37 -13.83 -33.73
N LEU A 34 4.71 -12.96 -32.79
CA LEU A 34 4.49 -11.51 -32.90
C LEU A 34 5.35 -10.84 -33.98
N TYR A 35 6.41 -11.50 -34.46
CA TYR A 35 7.26 -11.00 -35.54
C TYR A 35 6.77 -11.44 -36.93
N SER A 36 5.67 -12.19 -37.00
CA SER A 36 5.09 -12.59 -38.28
C SER A 36 4.41 -11.40 -38.96
N ARG A 37 4.35 -11.41 -40.30
CA ARG A 37 3.62 -10.38 -41.07
C ARG A 37 2.10 -10.40 -40.83
N LYS A 38 1.57 -11.50 -40.31
CA LYS A 38 0.14 -11.66 -40.03
C LYS A 38 -0.15 -11.20 -38.60
N ALA A 39 -1.15 -10.34 -38.44
CA ALA A 39 -1.60 -9.92 -37.12
C ALA A 39 -2.04 -11.13 -36.29
N VAL A 40 -1.50 -11.23 -35.07
CA VAL A 40 -1.94 -12.20 -34.07
C VAL A 40 -3.21 -11.67 -33.42
N GLN A 41 -4.25 -12.50 -33.35
CA GLN A 41 -5.46 -12.15 -32.62
C GLN A 41 -5.21 -12.30 -31.12
N LEU A 42 -5.38 -11.20 -30.39
CA LEU A 42 -5.17 -11.12 -28.96
C LEU A 42 -6.52 -10.89 -28.26
N PRO A 43 -6.67 -11.37 -27.02
CA PRO A 43 -7.85 -11.09 -26.22
C PRO A 43 -7.96 -9.59 -25.92
N VAL A 44 -9.18 -9.06 -25.95
CA VAL A 44 -9.46 -7.66 -25.59
C VAL A 44 -9.56 -7.55 -24.07
N PRO A 45 -8.72 -6.74 -23.41
CA PRO A 45 -8.78 -6.59 -21.96
C PRO A 45 -9.99 -5.77 -21.53
N GLN A 46 -10.55 -6.12 -20.36
CA GLN A 46 -11.45 -5.26 -19.61
C GLN A 46 -10.94 -5.12 -18.18
N PHE A 47 -10.82 -3.89 -17.71
CA PHE A 47 -10.30 -3.58 -16.39
C PHE A 47 -11.42 -3.17 -15.45
N TYR A 48 -11.43 -3.80 -14.29
CA TYR A 48 -12.42 -3.57 -13.23
C TYR A 48 -11.73 -3.44 -11.89
N VAL A 49 -12.26 -2.55 -11.05
CA VAL A 49 -11.88 -2.40 -9.65
C VAL A 49 -13.13 -2.54 -8.80
N VAL A 50 -13.12 -3.42 -7.82
CA VAL A 50 -14.18 -3.49 -6.80
C VAL A 50 -13.80 -2.58 -5.65
N TYR A 51 -14.53 -1.48 -5.48
CA TYR A 51 -14.29 -0.53 -4.39
C TYR A 51 -15.26 -0.75 -3.25
N THR A 52 -14.71 -1.12 -2.10
CA THR A 52 -15.47 -1.46 -0.87
C THR A 52 -15.50 -0.32 0.15
N GLY A 53 -14.66 0.71 -0.04
CA GLY A 53 -14.54 1.86 0.85
C GLY A 53 -15.82 2.69 0.98
N LYS A 54 -15.81 3.60 1.97
CA LYS A 54 -16.92 4.49 2.29
C LYS A 54 -16.70 5.94 1.83
N ASP A 55 -15.48 6.27 1.41
CA ASP A 55 -15.17 7.64 0.99
C ASP A 55 -15.98 8.01 -0.25
N ALA A 56 -16.50 9.23 -0.26
CA ALA A 56 -17.27 9.75 -1.38
C ALA A 56 -16.30 10.08 -2.52
N HIS A 57 -16.07 9.11 -3.43
CA HIS A 57 -15.56 9.19 -4.82
C HIS A 57 -15.02 7.80 -5.27
N PRO A 58 -14.84 7.48 -6.59
CA PRO A 58 -14.50 8.41 -7.67
C PRO A 58 -14.96 7.99 -9.10
N GLU A 59 -16.11 8.43 -9.61
CA GLU A 59 -16.54 8.14 -11.01
C GLU A 59 -16.71 6.62 -11.35
N ASP A 60 -17.68 6.27 -12.21
CA ASP A 60 -17.83 4.87 -12.67
C ASP A 60 -16.64 4.40 -13.54
N THR A 61 -15.76 5.32 -13.91
CA THR A 61 -14.63 5.11 -14.80
C THR A 61 -13.45 5.97 -14.38
N VAL A 62 -12.29 5.35 -14.32
CA VAL A 62 -11.01 6.01 -14.08
C VAL A 62 -10.11 5.80 -15.29
N LEU A 63 -9.39 6.85 -15.68
CA LEU A 63 -8.51 6.89 -16.84
C LEU A 63 -7.06 7.09 -16.38
N LEU A 64 -6.11 6.44 -17.06
CA LEU A 64 -4.68 6.60 -16.79
C LEU A 64 -4.23 8.04 -17.03
N SER A 65 -4.78 8.69 -18.06
CA SER A 65 -4.54 10.11 -18.34
C SER A 65 -4.91 11.01 -17.17
N LYS A 66 -6.06 10.76 -16.53
CA LYS A 66 -6.57 11.53 -15.38
C LYS A 66 -5.79 11.25 -14.09
N THR A 67 -5.25 10.05 -13.91
CA THR A 67 -4.53 9.68 -12.68
C THR A 67 -3.02 9.88 -12.81
N ASN A 68 -2.35 9.00 -13.54
CA ASN A 68 -0.89 8.89 -13.54
C ASN A 68 -0.21 9.90 -14.48
N PHE A 69 -0.92 10.43 -15.48
CA PHE A 69 -0.39 11.43 -16.42
C PHE A 69 -0.84 12.86 -16.10
N TYR A 70 -1.38 13.11 -14.90
CA TYR A 70 -1.71 14.47 -14.43
C TYR A 70 -2.65 15.23 -15.38
N GLY A 71 -3.60 14.53 -16.01
CA GLY A 71 -4.57 15.08 -16.94
C GLY A 71 -4.08 15.25 -18.39
N ILE A 72 -2.90 14.74 -18.71
CA ILE A 72 -2.32 14.83 -20.06
C ILE A 72 -2.68 13.57 -20.86
N GLU A 73 -3.34 13.77 -22.01
CA GLU A 73 -3.59 12.67 -22.95
C GLU A 73 -2.29 12.18 -23.59
N GLY A 74 -2.15 10.86 -23.70
CA GLY A 74 -0.98 10.21 -24.29
C GLY A 74 -1.36 9.17 -25.33
N SER A 75 -0.36 8.57 -25.97
CA SER A 75 -0.56 7.49 -26.96
C SER A 75 -1.05 6.18 -26.36
N VAL A 76 -1.06 6.07 -25.02
CA VAL A 76 -1.56 4.92 -24.27
C VAL A 76 -2.61 5.43 -23.29
N GLU A 77 -3.79 4.82 -23.34
CA GLU A 77 -4.87 5.08 -22.39
C GLU A 77 -5.33 3.75 -21.79
N VAL A 78 -5.59 3.76 -20.49
CA VAL A 78 -6.15 2.62 -19.77
C VAL A 78 -7.42 3.08 -19.10
N LYS A 79 -8.53 2.47 -19.52
CA LYS A 79 -9.85 2.69 -18.94
C LYS A 79 -10.14 1.59 -17.92
N VAL A 80 -10.39 1.99 -16.68
CA VAL A 80 -10.76 1.10 -15.58
C VAL A 80 -12.18 1.43 -15.15
N ASN A 81 -13.07 0.43 -15.17
CA ASN A 81 -14.42 0.60 -14.64
C ASN A 81 -14.43 0.31 -13.15
N VAL A 82 -15.09 1.16 -12.36
CA VAL A 82 -15.18 0.96 -10.91
C VAL A 82 -16.54 0.35 -10.57
N LEU A 83 -16.49 -0.75 -9.84
CA LEU A 83 -17.62 -1.50 -9.35
C LEU A 83 -17.83 -1.13 -7.88
N HIS A 84 -18.96 -0.48 -7.63
CA HIS A 84 -19.39 -0.04 -6.31
C HIS A 84 -20.63 -0.79 -5.87
N MET A 85 -21.00 -0.61 -4.60
CA MET A 85 -22.28 -1.09 -4.09
C MET A 85 -23.42 -0.47 -4.89
N SER A 86 -24.29 -1.32 -5.43
CA SER A 86 -25.54 -0.98 -6.08
C SER A 86 -26.74 -1.34 -5.19
N ASP A 87 -27.95 -0.92 -5.58
CA ASP A 87 -29.19 -1.29 -4.90
C ASP A 87 -29.67 -2.71 -5.24
N GLU A 88 -28.97 -3.42 -6.15
CA GLU A 88 -29.28 -4.80 -6.50
C GLU A 88 -28.75 -5.73 -5.40
N ASN A 89 -29.48 -6.78 -5.01
CA ASN A 89 -28.98 -7.74 -4.01
C ASN A 89 -28.13 -8.86 -4.65
N ASN A 90 -27.27 -8.50 -5.59
CA ASN A 90 -26.44 -9.46 -6.33
C ASN A 90 -25.20 -9.89 -5.50
N ILE A 91 -24.43 -10.85 -6.02
CA ILE A 91 -23.26 -11.39 -5.31
C ILE A 91 -22.17 -10.35 -5.05
N LEU A 92 -22.00 -9.37 -5.95
CA LEU A 92 -21.03 -8.29 -5.79
C LEU A 92 -21.45 -7.38 -4.63
N ASP A 93 -22.74 -7.06 -4.52
CA ASP A 93 -23.27 -6.25 -3.44
C ASP A 93 -23.18 -6.96 -2.09
N GLN A 94 -23.43 -8.27 -2.06
CA GLN A 94 -23.19 -9.07 -0.86
C GLN A 94 -21.71 -9.10 -0.46
N TYR A 95 -20.78 -9.21 -1.43
CA TYR A 95 -19.35 -9.12 -1.14
C TYR A 95 -18.96 -7.75 -0.57
N ILE A 96 -19.45 -6.65 -1.15
CA ILE A 96 -19.15 -5.29 -0.66
C ILE A 96 -19.75 -5.07 0.73
N LYS A 97 -20.97 -5.57 1.00
CA LYS A 97 -21.57 -5.57 2.35
C LYS A 97 -20.69 -6.33 3.35
N PHE A 98 -20.27 -7.53 3.00
CA PHE A 98 -19.39 -8.35 3.86
C PHE A 98 -18.08 -7.62 4.19
N ALA A 99 -17.42 -7.02 3.19
CA ALA A 99 -16.19 -6.25 3.41
C ALA A 99 -16.42 -5.05 4.35
N ARG A 100 -17.51 -4.30 4.15
CA ARG A 100 -17.86 -3.16 5.01
C ARG A 100 -18.17 -3.55 6.45
N ILE A 101 -18.93 -4.64 6.64
CA ILE A 101 -19.23 -5.20 7.97
C ILE A 101 -17.93 -5.64 8.64
N SER A 102 -17.03 -6.29 7.88
CA SER A 102 -15.73 -6.73 8.38
C SER A 102 -14.89 -5.54 8.88
N ASP A 103 -14.78 -4.48 8.08
CA ASP A 103 -14.06 -3.26 8.46
C ASP A 103 -14.66 -2.61 9.71
N GLU A 104 -15.99 -2.57 9.84
CA GLU A 104 -16.66 -2.02 11.02
C GLU A 104 -16.38 -2.84 12.28
N GLN A 105 -16.47 -4.16 12.19
CA GLN A 105 -16.24 -5.03 13.34
C GLN A 105 -14.78 -5.05 13.77
N VAL A 106 -13.84 -5.00 12.81
CA VAL A 106 -12.41 -4.87 13.11
C VAL A 106 -12.11 -3.52 13.78
N LYS A 107 -12.75 -2.42 13.35
CA LYS A 107 -12.60 -1.11 14.01
C LYS A 107 -13.15 -1.09 15.44
N GLU A 108 -14.26 -1.78 15.69
CA GLU A 108 -14.92 -1.78 17.01
C GLU A 108 -14.24 -2.75 17.99
N LYS A 109 -13.93 -3.97 17.54
CA LYS A 109 -13.53 -5.10 18.40
C LYS A 109 -12.08 -5.53 18.20
N GLY A 110 -11.35 -4.84 17.32
CA GLY A 110 -10.02 -5.26 16.88
C GLY A 110 -10.07 -6.50 15.98
N ARG A 111 -8.89 -6.97 15.60
CA ARG A 111 -8.70 -8.22 14.86
C ARG A 111 -8.76 -9.41 15.81
N THR A 112 -9.95 -9.67 16.36
CA THR A 112 -10.18 -10.68 17.41
C THR A 112 -11.17 -11.75 16.96
N ARG A 113 -11.18 -12.88 17.68
CA ARG A 113 -12.14 -13.94 17.42
C ARG A 113 -13.59 -13.49 17.68
N GLU A 114 -13.80 -12.60 18.65
CA GLU A 114 -15.12 -11.98 18.85
C GLU A 114 -15.55 -11.14 17.64
N ALA A 115 -14.62 -10.45 16.97
CA ALA A 115 -14.92 -9.71 15.74
C ALA A 115 -15.33 -10.66 14.61
N ILE A 116 -14.61 -11.76 14.41
CA ILE A 116 -14.93 -12.78 13.39
C ILE A 116 -16.34 -13.34 13.61
N GLU A 117 -16.66 -13.75 14.83
CA GLU A 117 -17.99 -14.27 15.16
C GLU A 117 -19.10 -13.24 14.96
N ALA A 118 -18.82 -11.97 15.27
CA ALA A 118 -19.75 -10.87 15.02
C ALA A 118 -19.97 -10.63 13.53
N ILE A 119 -18.91 -10.62 12.71
CA ILE A 119 -18.99 -10.47 11.24
C ILE A 119 -19.89 -11.54 10.65
N ILE A 120 -19.62 -12.82 10.95
CA ILE A 120 -20.39 -13.94 10.42
C ILE A 120 -21.85 -13.84 10.84
N ARG A 121 -22.12 -13.52 12.12
CA ARG A 121 -23.48 -13.38 12.64
C ARG A 121 -24.24 -12.25 11.93
N ILE A 122 -23.67 -11.05 11.88
CA ILE A 122 -24.28 -9.86 11.25
C ILE A 122 -24.54 -10.10 9.76
N CYS A 123 -23.63 -10.78 9.07
CA CYS A 123 -23.82 -11.10 7.65
C CYS A 123 -24.98 -12.08 7.44
N ILE A 124 -25.07 -13.16 8.23
CA ILE A 124 -26.18 -14.13 8.14
C ILE A 124 -27.52 -13.46 8.47
N GLU A 125 -27.57 -12.63 9.51
CA GLU A 125 -28.78 -11.90 9.93
C GLU A 125 -29.29 -10.92 8.86
N ASN A 126 -28.37 -10.31 8.10
CA ASN A 126 -28.69 -9.34 7.05
C ASN A 126 -28.77 -9.95 5.63
N ASP A 127 -28.83 -11.27 5.50
CA ASP A 127 -28.87 -11.99 4.22
C ASP A 127 -27.68 -11.68 3.29
N VAL A 128 -26.50 -11.49 3.88
CA VAL A 128 -25.24 -11.21 3.19
C VAL A 128 -24.40 -12.49 3.14
N LEU A 129 -24.20 -13.04 1.95
CA LEU A 129 -23.48 -14.31 1.72
C LEU A 129 -24.02 -15.45 2.59
N LYS A 130 -25.32 -15.40 2.94
CA LYS A 130 -25.92 -16.23 3.98
C LYS A 130 -25.69 -17.72 3.76
N GLU A 131 -26.11 -18.26 2.61
CA GLU A 131 -25.98 -19.69 2.31
C GLU A 131 -24.51 -20.16 2.34
N PHE A 132 -23.59 -19.30 1.88
CA PHE A 132 -22.16 -19.59 1.90
C PHE A 132 -21.61 -19.60 3.34
N LEU A 133 -21.94 -18.60 4.14
CA LEU A 133 -21.47 -18.48 5.53
C LEU A 133 -22.08 -19.53 6.44
N GLU A 134 -23.34 -19.91 6.23
CA GLU A 134 -23.99 -21.00 6.97
C GLU A 134 -23.34 -22.35 6.67
N SER A 135 -23.04 -22.62 5.39
CA SER A 135 -22.43 -23.90 4.98
C SER A 135 -20.94 -24.00 5.31
N ARG A 136 -20.20 -22.88 5.36
CA ARG A 136 -18.74 -22.84 5.52
C ARG A 136 -18.23 -22.07 6.73
N ARG A 137 -19.06 -21.91 7.77
CA ARG A 137 -18.73 -21.13 8.97
C ARG A 137 -17.36 -21.46 9.55
N ALA A 138 -17.03 -22.74 9.73
CA ALA A 138 -15.77 -23.16 10.33
C ALA A 138 -14.56 -22.76 9.48
N GLU A 139 -14.60 -23.02 8.17
CA GLU A 139 -13.54 -22.66 7.22
C GLU A 139 -13.32 -21.14 7.17
N VAL A 140 -14.41 -20.36 7.12
CA VAL A 140 -14.33 -18.90 7.08
C VAL A 140 -13.77 -18.33 8.38
N THR A 141 -14.14 -18.92 9.52
CA THR A 141 -13.62 -18.50 10.82
C THR A 141 -12.11 -18.71 10.90
N GLU A 142 -11.62 -19.90 10.52
CA GLU A 142 -10.19 -20.23 10.54
C GLU A 142 -9.38 -19.37 9.56
N MET A 143 -9.94 -19.13 8.36
CA MET A 143 -9.31 -18.26 7.36
C MET A 143 -9.15 -16.83 7.88
N LEU A 144 -10.20 -16.24 8.46
CA LEU A 144 -10.15 -14.88 8.99
C LEU A 144 -9.20 -14.77 10.19
N ASP A 145 -9.16 -15.78 11.07
CA ASP A 145 -8.23 -15.85 12.20
C ASP A 145 -6.77 -15.79 11.70
N THR A 146 -6.47 -16.61 10.69
CA THR A 146 -5.14 -16.67 10.08
C THR A 146 -4.75 -15.35 9.42
N LEU A 147 -5.68 -14.72 8.69
CA LEU A 147 -5.44 -13.43 8.04
C LEU A 147 -5.20 -12.32 9.06
N PHE A 148 -5.96 -12.30 10.15
CA PHE A 148 -5.80 -11.33 11.23
C PHE A 148 -4.45 -11.44 11.92
N ASP A 149 -3.98 -12.66 12.19
CA ASP A 149 -2.64 -12.90 12.75
C ASP A 149 -1.52 -12.43 11.80
N GLN A 150 -1.65 -12.72 10.51
CA GLN A 150 -0.68 -12.28 9.50
C GLN A 150 -0.62 -10.76 9.40
N GLU A 151 -1.77 -10.10 9.37
CA GLU A 151 -1.85 -8.65 9.24
C GLU A 151 -1.30 -7.95 10.49
N TYR A 152 -1.56 -8.50 11.68
CA TYR A 152 -0.93 -8.03 12.92
C TYR A 152 0.60 -8.15 12.88
N ALA A 153 1.14 -9.28 12.38
CA ALA A 153 2.58 -9.45 12.25
C ALA A 153 3.21 -8.44 11.28
N VAL A 154 2.55 -8.17 10.15
CA VAL A 154 3.01 -7.16 9.17
C VAL A 154 2.95 -5.75 9.77
N GLU A 155 1.89 -5.40 10.48
CA GLU A 155 1.77 -4.10 11.15
C GLU A 155 2.83 -3.92 12.24
N ALA A 156 3.09 -4.96 13.04
CA ALA A 156 4.11 -4.95 14.08
C ALA A 156 5.51 -4.71 13.48
N TYR A 157 5.86 -5.48 12.45
CA TYR A 157 7.13 -5.32 11.73
C TYR A 157 7.27 -3.92 11.12
N GLY A 158 6.22 -3.41 10.46
CA GLY A 158 6.24 -2.06 9.89
C GLY A 158 6.33 -0.94 10.94
N ASN A 159 5.79 -1.15 12.14
CA ASN A 159 5.94 -0.21 13.26
C ASN A 159 7.37 -0.22 13.82
N GLU A 160 7.98 -1.39 13.95
CA GLU A 160 9.38 -1.55 14.36
C GLU A 160 10.33 -0.83 13.39
N GLU A 161 10.18 -1.05 12.08
CA GLU A 161 11.01 -0.37 11.06
C GLU A 161 10.81 1.15 11.07
N ARG A 162 9.56 1.63 11.22
CA ARG A 162 9.31 3.09 11.34
C ARG A 162 9.94 3.67 12.59
N GLU A 163 9.92 2.95 13.71
CA GLU A 163 10.53 3.43 14.94
C GLU A 163 12.05 3.44 14.84
N GLU A 164 12.64 2.41 14.24
CA GLU A 164 14.07 2.36 13.94
C GLU A 164 14.50 3.50 13.03
N GLY A 165 13.80 3.71 11.91
CA GLY A 165 14.07 4.83 11.00
C GLY A 165 13.92 6.20 11.68
N ARG A 166 12.96 6.37 12.61
CA ARG A 166 12.87 7.60 13.43
C ARG A 166 14.04 7.74 14.40
N ARG A 167 14.51 6.66 15.01
CA ARG A 167 15.67 6.68 15.92
C ARG A 167 16.95 7.01 15.15
N GLU A 168 17.16 6.39 14.00
CA GLU A 168 18.30 6.64 13.13
C GLU A 168 18.29 8.07 12.60
N GLY A 169 17.18 8.54 12.03
CA GLY A 169 17.07 9.93 11.53
C GLY A 169 17.28 10.99 12.62
N ARG A 170 16.87 10.71 13.88
CA ARG A 170 17.21 11.60 15.01
C ARG A 170 18.69 11.58 15.38
N ARG A 171 19.36 10.43 15.24
CA ARG A 171 20.80 10.30 15.50
C ARG A 171 21.59 11.05 14.43
N GLU A 172 21.30 10.78 13.16
CA GLU A 172 21.94 11.45 12.02
C GLU A 172 21.73 12.96 12.07
N GLY A 173 20.49 13.43 12.27
CA GLY A 173 20.21 14.86 12.38
C GLY A 173 20.92 15.56 13.54
N ARG A 174 21.19 14.85 14.65
CA ARG A 174 22.03 15.39 15.74
C ARG A 174 23.49 15.47 15.34
N GLU A 175 24.02 14.43 14.70
CA GLU A 175 25.41 14.39 14.23
C GLU A 175 25.67 15.48 13.17
N GLU A 176 24.79 15.64 12.20
CA GLU A 176 24.84 16.72 11.20
C GLU A 176 24.72 18.11 11.86
N GLY A 177 23.84 18.27 12.85
CA GLY A 177 23.71 19.50 13.63
C GLY A 177 25.00 19.88 14.38
N VAL A 178 25.66 18.89 14.98
CA VAL A 178 26.96 19.09 15.64
C VAL A 178 28.04 19.47 14.62
N LEU A 179 28.13 18.75 13.50
CA LEU A 179 29.12 19.02 12.45
C LEU A 179 28.95 20.40 11.81
N SER A 180 27.71 20.79 11.51
CA SER A 180 27.39 22.12 10.97
C SER A 180 27.77 23.23 11.95
N THR A 181 27.51 23.04 13.24
CA THR A 181 27.91 23.98 14.30
C THR A 181 29.44 24.11 14.38
N LEU A 182 30.16 22.99 14.38
CA LEU A 182 31.63 22.97 14.40
C LEU A 182 32.22 23.66 13.16
N LYS A 183 31.71 23.38 11.96
CA LYS A 183 32.13 24.05 10.71
C LYS A 183 31.85 25.55 10.76
N SER A 184 30.70 25.95 11.31
CA SER A 184 30.37 27.37 11.50
C SER A 184 31.37 28.05 12.44
N MET A 185 31.68 27.44 13.59
CA MET A 185 32.68 27.95 14.54
C MET A 185 34.06 28.12 13.91
N MET A 186 34.52 27.14 13.12
CA MET A 186 35.80 27.22 12.40
C MET A 186 35.79 28.38 11.39
N LYS A 187 34.70 28.55 10.63
CA LYS A 187 34.60 29.57 9.59
C LYS A 187 34.40 30.99 10.13
N SER A 188 33.56 31.16 11.15
CA SER A 188 33.19 32.48 11.67
C SER A 188 34.13 33.00 12.75
N LEU A 189 34.72 32.10 13.56
CA LEU A 189 35.61 32.46 14.67
C LEU A 189 37.09 32.14 14.38
N GLY A 190 37.40 31.52 13.24
CA GLY A 190 38.78 31.14 12.87
C GLY A 190 39.37 30.06 13.77
N LEU A 191 38.54 29.25 14.43
CA LEU A 191 38.98 28.18 15.32
C LEU A 191 39.57 27.01 14.54
N THR A 192 40.57 26.35 15.11
CA THR A 192 41.03 25.04 14.62
C THR A 192 39.97 23.96 14.96
N ALA A 193 39.95 22.85 14.22
CA ALA A 193 38.98 21.77 14.44
C ALA A 193 38.97 21.26 15.89
N GLU A 194 40.16 21.09 16.49
CA GLU A 194 40.36 20.69 17.89
C GLU A 194 39.79 21.72 18.89
N LYS A 195 39.96 23.02 18.63
CA LYS A 195 39.41 24.07 19.49
C LYS A 195 37.88 24.16 19.36
N ALA A 196 37.33 23.94 18.17
CA ALA A 196 35.88 23.90 17.96
C ALA A 196 35.23 22.69 18.68
N LEU A 197 35.87 21.52 18.63
CA LEU A 197 35.43 20.30 19.33
C LEU A 197 35.46 20.50 20.86
N SER A 198 36.56 21.04 21.38
CA SER A 198 36.69 21.38 22.81
C SER A 198 35.65 22.42 23.26
N ALA A 199 35.46 23.49 22.49
CA ALA A 199 34.48 24.54 22.80
C ALA A 199 33.02 24.06 22.76
N SER A 200 32.73 23.02 21.97
CA SER A 200 31.41 22.37 21.90
C SER A 200 31.19 21.33 23.02
N GLY A 201 32.17 21.14 23.92
CA GLY A 201 32.06 20.21 25.04
C GLY A 201 32.13 18.74 24.65
N ILE A 202 32.66 18.42 23.46
CA ILE A 202 32.81 17.03 23.00
C ILE A 202 34.08 16.47 23.65
N PRO A 203 34.01 15.35 24.39
CA PRO A 203 35.19 14.78 25.05
C PRO A 203 36.18 14.20 24.03
N GLU A 204 37.48 14.26 24.36
CA GLU A 204 38.61 13.97 23.44
C GLU A 204 38.58 12.55 22.86
N ASP A 205 38.05 11.59 23.61
CA ASP A 205 37.89 10.18 23.19
C ASP A 205 36.96 10.02 21.97
N LYS A 206 36.07 10.99 21.74
CA LYS A 206 35.14 11.03 20.60
C LYS A 206 35.61 11.89 19.43
N TRP A 207 36.74 12.60 19.54
CA TRP A 207 37.19 13.50 18.48
C TRP A 207 37.48 12.77 17.17
N LYS A 208 37.94 11.52 17.26
CA LYS A 208 38.17 10.63 16.12
C LYS A 208 36.94 10.42 15.22
N ASP A 209 35.72 10.58 15.76
CA ASP A 209 34.48 10.37 15.01
C ASP A 209 34.11 11.61 14.17
N TYR A 210 34.59 12.79 14.57
CA TYR A 210 34.25 14.08 13.96
C TYR A 210 35.39 14.69 13.14
N LEU A 211 36.65 14.51 13.57
CA LEU A 211 37.84 15.08 12.91
C LEU A 211 37.92 14.76 11.41
N PRO A 212 37.67 13.52 10.93
CA PRO A 212 37.69 13.22 9.49
C PRO A 212 36.68 13.99 8.65
N GLN A 213 35.64 14.54 9.29
CA GLN A 213 34.52 15.22 8.64
C GLN A 213 34.64 16.77 8.68
N LEU A 214 35.66 17.27 9.39
CA LEU A 214 35.93 18.70 9.65
C LEU A 214 37.18 19.24 8.95
N VAL A 215 38.00 18.35 8.36
CA VAL A 215 39.21 18.69 7.58
C VAL A 215 38.86 19.00 6.13
#